data_AF-A0AAW9K9J7-F1
#
_entry.id   AF-A0AAW9K9J7-F1
#
_cell.length_a   1.000
_cell.length_b   1.000
_cell.length_c   1.000
_cell.angle_alpha   90.00
_cell.angle_beta   90.00
_cell.angle_gamma   90.00
#
_symmetry.space_group_name_H-M   'P 1'
#
loop_
_entity.id
_entity.type
_entity.pdbx_description
1 polymer ?
#
loop_
_entity_poly.entity_id
_entity_poly.type
_entity_poly.pdbx_seq_one_letter_code
_entity_poly.pdbx_strand_id
1 'polypeptide(L)'
;ADHIENLSTPIIIDQSRIGGNSRSTLGTITDINSFLRALYSRFGSTYIGKANMFSFNDINGMCPECEGLGKKLVPNMEEIVDMNKSLNEGAILLSGFGVGSWHWKLFTESGFFDNDKKIIDYAEEELQKFLYGEAEKIKIDEVGTMNLTYEG
;
A
#
# COMPACT_ATOMS: atom_id res chain seq x y z
N ALA A 1 58.29 6.27 20.96
CA ALA A 1 57.13 6.02 20.09
C ALA A 1 57.11 7.13 19.07
N ASP A 2 57.22 6.82 17.77
CA ASP A 2 57.28 7.84 16.73
C ASP A 2 55.90 8.50 16.57
N HIS A 3 55.89 9.83 16.64
CA HIS A 3 54.70 10.68 16.53
C HIS A 3 54.70 11.33 15.14
N ILE A 4 53.63 11.12 14.37
CA ILE A 4 53.48 11.68 13.02
C ILE A 4 52.55 12.90 13.11
N GLU A 5 53.11 14.08 12.88
CA GLU A 5 52.38 15.35 12.80
C GLU A 5 52.32 15.86 11.35
N ASN A 6 51.40 16.79 11.05
CA ASN A 6 51.19 17.39 9.73
C ASN A 6 50.64 16.47 8.62
N LEU A 7 49.86 15.45 8.96
CA LEU A 7 49.07 14.72 7.97
C LEU A 7 47.90 15.57 7.48
N SER A 8 47.84 15.81 6.17
CA SER A 8 46.67 16.39 5.51
C SER A 8 45.46 15.46 5.64
N THR A 9 44.24 16.03 5.74
CA THR A 9 43.00 15.25 5.84
C THR A 9 42.91 14.21 4.72
N PRO A 10 42.84 12.90 5.05
CA PRO A 10 42.71 11.87 4.02
C PRO A 10 41.32 11.95 3.40
N ILE A 11 41.25 12.12 2.09
CA ILE A 11 40.01 12.00 1.31
C ILE A 11 40.01 10.61 0.69
N ILE A 12 39.08 9.76 1.14
CA ILE A 12 38.90 8.43 0.57
C ILE A 12 38.04 8.57 -0.69
N ILE A 13 38.61 8.22 -1.84
CA ILE A 13 37.90 8.13 -3.11
C ILE A 13 37.61 6.65 -3.38
N ASP A 14 36.37 6.25 -3.15
CA ASP A 14 35.89 4.89 -3.45
C ASP A 14 35.26 4.85 -4.84
N GLN A 15 35.60 3.82 -5.63
CA GLN A 15 35.03 3.56 -6.96
C GLN A 15 34.08 2.35 -6.96
N SER A 16 33.61 1.93 -5.79
CA SER A 16 32.60 0.90 -5.67
C SER A 16 31.39 1.23 -6.54
N ARG A 17 30.84 0.19 -7.20
CA ARG A 17 29.62 0.36 -8.00
C ARG A 17 28.51 0.93 -7.12
N ILE A 18 27.82 1.94 -7.63
CA ILE A 18 26.67 2.52 -6.95
C ILE A 18 25.60 1.43 -6.82
N GLY A 19 25.37 0.98 -5.59
CA GLY A 19 24.26 0.09 -5.26
C GLY A 19 22.94 0.85 -5.22
N GLY A 20 21.88 0.26 -5.77
CA GLY A 20 20.53 0.80 -5.66
C GLY A 20 19.85 0.30 -4.39
N ASN A 21 19.38 1.22 -3.55
CA ASN A 21 18.30 0.94 -2.60
C ASN A 21 17.06 1.74 -3.01
N SER A 22 15.88 1.39 -2.51
CA SER A 22 14.61 2.04 -2.89
C SER A 22 14.55 3.54 -2.57
N ARG A 23 15.48 4.04 -1.75
CA ARG A 23 15.64 5.44 -1.34
C ARG A 23 16.86 6.13 -1.99
N SER A 24 17.65 5.40 -2.79
CA SER A 24 18.77 5.93 -3.56
C SER A 24 18.21 6.65 -4.79
N THR A 25 18.25 7.97 -4.75
CA THR A 25 17.80 8.83 -5.85
C THR A 25 18.99 9.59 -6.43
N LEU A 26 18.80 10.20 -7.60
CA LEU A 26 19.77 11.17 -8.12
C LEU A 26 20.07 12.27 -7.08
N GLY A 27 19.05 12.65 -6.30
CA GLY A 27 19.15 13.69 -5.27
C GLY A 27 20.05 13.32 -4.09
N THR A 28 20.11 12.04 -3.71
CA THR A 28 21.00 11.54 -2.65
C THR A 28 22.41 11.28 -3.18
N ILE A 29 22.56 10.83 -4.42
CA ILE A 29 23.87 10.56 -5.02
C ILE A 29 24.66 11.87 -5.25
N THR A 30 23.97 12.94 -5.61
CA THR A 30 24.59 14.24 -5.90
C THR A 30 24.64 15.16 -4.68
N ASP A 31 24.15 14.71 -3.52
CA ASP A 31 23.94 15.51 -2.30
C ASP A 31 23.08 16.79 -2.46
N ILE A 32 22.49 17.02 -3.65
CA ILE A 32 21.65 18.20 -3.92
C ILE A 32 20.44 18.25 -3.00
N ASN A 33 19.96 17.09 -2.52
CA ASN A 33 18.81 17.02 -1.62
C ASN A 33 19.04 17.80 -0.32
N SER A 34 20.28 17.89 0.18
CA SER A 34 20.61 18.71 1.35
C SER A 34 20.41 20.19 1.09
N PHE A 35 20.81 20.67 -0.09
CA PHE A 35 20.61 22.06 -0.50
C PHE A 35 19.13 22.37 -0.73
N LEU A 36 18.40 21.48 -1.41
CA LEU A 36 16.97 21.65 -1.65
C LEU A 36 16.18 21.74 -0.34
N ARG A 37 16.44 20.84 0.61
CA ARG A 37 15.80 20.87 1.95
C ARG A 37 16.07 22.17 2.70
N ALA A 38 17.30 22.67 2.66
CA ALA A 38 17.64 23.94 3.28
C ALA A 38 16.94 25.12 2.58
N LEU A 39 16.93 25.13 1.24
CA LEU A 39 16.27 26.15 0.43
C LEU A 39 14.77 26.22 0.74
N TYR A 40 14.06 25.08 0.70
CA TYR A 40 12.63 25.05 1.00
C TYR A 40 12.32 25.45 2.44
N SER A 41 13.14 25.06 3.42
CA SER A 41 12.94 25.46 4.81
C SER A 41 13.07 26.96 5.08
N ARG A 42 13.83 27.68 4.25
CA ARG A 42 14.16 29.10 4.45
C ARG A 42 13.34 30.03 3.55
N PHE A 43 13.01 29.58 2.35
CA PHE A 43 12.41 30.41 1.30
C PHE A 43 11.04 29.90 0.84
N GLY A 44 10.50 28.85 1.46
CA GLY A 44 9.12 28.41 1.21
C GLY A 44 8.10 29.47 1.63
N SER A 45 6.98 29.56 0.92
CA SER A 45 5.89 30.51 1.22
C SER A 45 5.23 30.26 2.58
N THR A 46 5.30 29.01 3.05
CA THR A 46 4.74 28.58 4.35
C THR A 46 5.83 27.92 5.17
N TYR A 47 5.99 28.35 6.42
CA TYR A 47 6.93 27.73 7.34
C TYR A 47 6.35 26.43 7.92
N ILE A 48 6.90 25.29 7.50
CA ILE A 48 6.54 23.97 8.03
C ILE A 48 7.59 23.40 9.00
N GLY A 49 8.76 24.05 9.12
CA GLY A 49 9.84 23.66 10.02
C GLY A 49 11.21 23.72 9.35
N LYS A 50 12.20 23.08 10.00
CA LYS A 50 13.59 23.04 9.51
C LYS A 50 13.75 22.05 8.35
N ALA A 51 14.96 21.98 7.79
CA ALA A 51 15.31 21.12 6.65
C ALA A 51 14.90 19.64 6.80
N ASN A 52 14.80 19.11 8.03
CA ASN A 52 14.35 17.75 8.31
C ASN A 52 12.88 17.51 7.91
N MET A 53 12.02 18.53 7.99
CA MET A 53 10.62 18.45 7.56
C MET A 53 10.45 18.24 6.04
N PHE A 54 11.52 18.47 5.27
CA PHE A 54 11.55 18.28 3.82
C PHE A 54 12.30 16.99 3.44
N SER A 55 12.58 16.12 4.41
CA SER A 55 13.36 14.90 4.21
C SER A 55 12.44 13.69 4.13
N PHE A 56 12.44 13.01 2.98
CA PHE A 56 11.77 11.71 2.82
C PHE A 56 12.41 10.59 3.67
N ASN A 57 13.59 10.82 4.25
CA ASN A 57 14.27 9.87 5.13
C ASN A 57 14.04 10.15 6.62
N ASP A 58 13.33 11.23 6.98
CA ASP A 58 13.04 11.59 8.37
C ASP A 58 11.56 11.35 8.66
N ILE A 59 11.23 10.70 9.79
CA ILE A 59 9.84 10.38 10.15
C ILE A 59 8.97 11.64 10.27
N ASN A 60 9.58 12.78 10.63
CA ASN A 60 8.87 14.04 10.76
C ASN A 60 8.62 14.72 9.40
N GLY A 61 9.34 14.34 8.35
CA GLY A 61 9.26 14.97 7.02
C GLY A 61 8.79 14.05 5.90
N MET A 62 8.79 12.73 6.12
CA MET A 62 8.38 11.77 5.10
C MET A 62 6.86 11.65 4.98
N CYS A 63 6.39 11.32 3.79
CA CYS A 63 4.97 10.99 3.59
C CYS A 63 4.61 9.74 4.40
N PRO A 64 3.57 9.77 5.25
CA PRO A 64 3.19 8.64 6.09
C PRO A 64 2.58 7.48 5.31
N GLU A 65 2.02 7.73 4.12
CA GLU A 65 1.37 6.68 3.32
C GLU A 65 2.38 5.77 2.58
N CYS A 66 3.53 6.32 2.20
CA CYS A 66 4.57 5.61 1.45
C CYS A 66 5.91 5.56 2.16
N GLU A 67 6.00 6.08 3.40
CA GLU A 67 7.22 6.12 4.22
C GLU A 67 8.43 6.69 3.48
N GLY A 68 8.18 7.73 2.70
CA GLY A 68 9.20 8.42 1.90
C GLY A 68 9.71 7.65 0.68
N LEU A 69 9.08 6.55 0.28
CA LEU A 69 9.43 5.78 -0.92
C LEU A 69 8.85 6.37 -2.22
N GLY A 70 7.82 7.21 -2.11
CA GLY A 70 7.12 7.80 -3.27
C GLY A 70 6.22 6.83 -4.03
N LYS A 71 6.12 5.57 -3.58
CA LYS A 71 5.25 4.52 -4.15
C LYS A 71 4.79 3.57 -3.05
N LYS A 72 3.62 2.97 -3.23
CA LYS A 72 3.05 1.94 -2.36
C LYS A 72 2.67 0.72 -3.20
N LEU A 73 2.93 -0.47 -2.68
CA LEU A 73 2.39 -1.70 -3.26
C LEU A 73 0.95 -1.83 -2.76
N VAL A 74 -0.01 -1.79 -3.68
CA VAL A 74 -1.43 -1.96 -3.36
C VAL A 74 -2.01 -3.09 -4.22
N PRO A 75 -3.04 -3.81 -3.75
CA PRO A 75 -3.74 -4.79 -4.58
C PRO A 75 -4.37 -4.11 -5.80
N ASN A 76 -4.30 -4.76 -6.96
CA ASN A 76 -5.00 -4.30 -8.16
C ASN A 76 -6.45 -4.78 -8.11
N MET A 77 -7.39 -3.88 -7.81
CA MET A 77 -8.80 -4.24 -7.65
C MET A 77 -9.42 -4.81 -8.94
N GLU A 78 -8.97 -4.38 -10.12
CA GLU A 78 -9.47 -4.88 -11.41
C GLU A 78 -9.10 -6.35 -11.66
N GLU A 79 -8.02 -6.83 -11.03
CA GLU A 79 -7.62 -8.25 -11.07
C GLU A 79 -8.29 -9.09 -9.98
N ILE A 80 -8.97 -8.45 -9.03
CA ILE A 80 -9.63 -9.10 -7.89
C ILE A 80 -11.13 -9.23 -8.17
N VAL A 81 -11.76 -8.18 -8.71
CA VAL A 81 -13.21 -8.10 -8.93
C VAL A 81 -13.52 -7.51 -10.31
N ASP A 82 -14.34 -8.23 -11.08
CA ASP A 82 -14.99 -7.72 -12.28
C ASP A 82 -16.28 -6.98 -11.91
N MET A 83 -16.22 -5.66 -11.90
CA MET A 83 -17.34 -4.80 -11.48
C MET A 83 -18.58 -4.95 -12.39
N ASN A 84 -18.42 -5.44 -13.62
CA ASN A 84 -19.51 -5.52 -14.60
C ASN A 84 -20.32 -6.81 -14.53
N LYS A 85 -19.94 -7.72 -13.63
CA LYS A 85 -20.59 -9.02 -13.40
C LYS A 85 -21.29 -9.05 -12.04
N SER A 86 -22.27 -9.92 -11.91
CA SER A 86 -22.83 -10.30 -10.62
C SER A 86 -22.01 -11.41 -9.94
N LEU A 87 -22.31 -11.73 -8.69
CA LEU A 87 -21.68 -12.86 -7.99
C LEU A 87 -21.96 -14.18 -8.72
N ASN A 88 -23.17 -14.38 -9.24
CA ASN A 88 -23.54 -15.56 -10.02
C ASN A 88 -22.84 -15.63 -11.38
N GLU A 89 -22.47 -14.49 -11.96
CA GLU A 89 -21.69 -14.42 -13.21
C GLU A 89 -20.17 -14.60 -12.97
N GLY A 90 -19.73 -14.71 -11.73
CA GLY A 90 -18.32 -14.88 -11.37
C GLY A 90 -17.55 -13.57 -11.31
N ALA A 91 -18.08 -12.58 -10.58
CA ALA A 91 -17.41 -11.30 -10.35
C ALA A 91 -16.07 -11.40 -9.61
N ILE A 92 -15.87 -12.39 -8.73
CA ILE A 92 -14.62 -12.54 -7.97
C ILE A 92 -13.60 -13.33 -8.80
N LEU A 93 -12.51 -12.68 -9.19
CA LEU A 93 -11.48 -13.22 -10.10
C LEU A 93 -10.36 -13.95 -9.36
N LEU A 94 -10.34 -13.91 -8.04
CA LEU A 94 -9.36 -14.61 -7.22
C LEU A 94 -9.45 -16.13 -7.39
N SER A 95 -8.29 -16.78 -7.42
CA SER A 95 -8.20 -18.23 -7.47
C SER A 95 -8.89 -18.85 -6.25
N GLY A 96 -9.82 -19.80 -6.49
CA GLY A 96 -10.60 -20.44 -5.43
C GLY A 96 -11.96 -19.78 -5.14
N PHE A 97 -12.30 -18.67 -5.80
CA PHE A 97 -13.58 -17.95 -5.68
C PHE A 97 -14.48 -18.09 -6.92
N GLY A 98 -14.15 -19.03 -7.82
CA GLY A 98 -15.00 -19.32 -8.98
C GLY A 98 -16.41 -19.77 -8.57
N VAL A 99 -17.40 -19.52 -9.43
CA VAL A 99 -18.80 -19.85 -9.17
C VAL A 99 -18.96 -21.32 -8.75
N GLY A 100 -19.69 -21.54 -7.65
CA GLY A 100 -19.90 -22.84 -7.04
C GLY A 100 -18.77 -23.31 -6.11
N SER A 101 -17.67 -22.55 -5.98
CA SER A 101 -16.62 -22.85 -5.00
C SER A 101 -17.07 -22.57 -3.57
N TRP A 102 -16.34 -23.14 -2.60
CA TRP A 102 -16.58 -22.90 -1.19
C TRP A 102 -16.47 -21.41 -0.81
N HIS A 103 -15.44 -20.71 -1.27
CA HIS A 103 -15.25 -19.30 -0.93
C HIS A 103 -16.33 -18.42 -1.59
N TRP A 104 -16.75 -18.75 -2.81
CA TRP A 104 -17.87 -18.08 -3.46
C TRP A 104 -19.18 -18.21 -2.67
N LYS A 105 -19.47 -19.41 -2.15
CA LYS A 105 -20.64 -19.67 -1.30
C LYS A 105 -20.69 -18.79 -0.05
N LEU A 106 -19.53 -18.43 0.52
CA LEU A 106 -19.49 -17.51 1.67
C LEU A 106 -20.12 -16.15 1.35
N PHE A 107 -20.01 -15.67 0.11
CA PHE A 107 -20.64 -14.41 -0.31
C PHE A 107 -22.10 -14.64 -0.67
N THR A 108 -22.40 -15.65 -1.50
CA THR A 108 -23.75 -15.83 -2.04
C THR A 108 -24.76 -16.40 -1.06
N GLU A 109 -24.30 -17.18 -0.08
CA GLU A 109 -25.15 -17.80 0.95
C GLU A 109 -25.12 -17.03 2.29
N SER A 110 -24.40 -15.88 2.34
CA SER A 110 -24.40 -15.00 3.52
C SER A 110 -25.74 -14.32 3.79
N GLY A 111 -26.55 -14.12 2.75
CA GLY A 111 -27.76 -13.30 2.78
C GLY A 111 -27.52 -11.79 2.77
N PHE A 112 -26.28 -11.33 2.55
CA PHE A 112 -25.93 -9.91 2.54
C PHE A 112 -26.10 -9.23 1.18
N PHE A 113 -26.09 -10.00 0.09
CA PHE A 113 -26.04 -9.46 -1.27
C PHE A 113 -27.16 -10.03 -2.14
N ASP A 114 -27.57 -9.24 -3.12
CA ASP A 114 -28.33 -9.74 -4.27
C ASP A 114 -27.33 -10.36 -5.27
N ASN A 115 -27.36 -11.68 -5.41
CA ASN A 115 -26.38 -12.44 -6.17
C ASN A 115 -26.47 -12.24 -7.69
N ASP A 116 -27.59 -11.70 -8.18
CA ASP A 116 -27.82 -11.40 -9.60
C ASP A 116 -27.57 -9.93 -9.94
N LYS A 117 -27.41 -9.07 -8.93
CA LYS A 117 -27.04 -7.67 -9.08
C LYS A 117 -25.56 -7.55 -9.43
N LYS A 118 -25.23 -6.69 -10.39
CA LYS A 118 -23.83 -6.41 -10.77
C LYS A 118 -23.14 -5.60 -9.69
N ILE A 119 -21.84 -5.85 -9.47
CA ILE A 119 -21.10 -5.16 -8.41
C ILE A 119 -21.07 -3.63 -8.63
N ILE A 120 -21.03 -3.17 -9.88
CA ILE A 120 -21.09 -1.73 -10.21
C ILE A 120 -22.39 -1.05 -9.75
N ASP A 121 -23.48 -1.81 -9.59
CA ASP A 121 -24.78 -1.30 -9.18
C ASP A 121 -24.98 -1.36 -7.66
N TYR A 122 -24.00 -1.87 -6.90
CA TYR A 122 -24.08 -1.97 -5.44
C TYR A 122 -24.18 -0.57 -4.82
N ALA A 123 -24.99 -0.45 -3.76
CA ALA A 123 -24.96 0.74 -2.92
C ALA A 123 -23.60 0.83 -2.21
N GLU A 124 -23.17 2.03 -1.81
CA GLU A 124 -21.87 2.23 -1.15
C GLU A 124 -21.70 1.31 0.07
N GLU A 125 -22.73 1.18 0.91
CA GLU A 125 -22.71 0.30 2.08
C GLU A 125 -22.58 -1.20 1.70
N GLU A 126 -23.24 -1.61 0.61
CA GLU A 126 -23.14 -2.99 0.08
C GLU A 126 -21.73 -3.25 -0.44
N LEU A 127 -21.16 -2.31 -1.19
CA LEU A 127 -19.81 -2.43 -1.73
C LEU A 127 -18.75 -2.44 -0.63
N GLN A 128 -18.91 -1.59 0.40
CA GLN A 128 -18.03 -1.58 1.56
C GLN A 128 -18.10 -2.90 2.32
N LYS A 129 -19.31 -3.45 2.55
CA LYS A 129 -19.46 -4.77 3.17
C LYS A 129 -18.84 -5.87 2.31
N PHE A 130 -18.98 -5.78 0.99
CA PHE A 130 -18.42 -6.75 0.05
C PHE A 130 -16.87 -6.77 0.04
N LEU A 131 -16.22 -5.60 0.07
CA LEU A 131 -14.76 -5.47 -0.08
C LEU A 131 -13.98 -5.37 1.25
N TYR A 132 -14.65 -4.95 2.32
CA TYR A 132 -14.02 -4.60 3.60
C TYR A 132 -14.87 -5.04 4.81
N GLY A 133 -15.80 -5.99 4.61
CA GLY A 133 -16.70 -6.45 5.65
C GLY A 133 -15.96 -7.14 6.79
N GLU A 134 -16.24 -6.72 8.02
CA GLU A 134 -15.69 -7.40 9.21
C GLU A 134 -16.21 -8.84 9.34
N ALA A 135 -15.46 -9.65 10.09
CA ALA A 135 -15.76 -11.04 10.35
C ALA A 135 -17.13 -11.24 11.04
N GLU A 136 -18.14 -11.72 10.31
CA GLU A 136 -19.49 -11.98 10.80
C GLU A 136 -19.87 -13.45 10.71
N LYS A 137 -20.55 -13.98 11.73
CA LYS A 137 -21.02 -15.37 11.72
C LYS A 137 -22.28 -15.52 10.87
N ILE A 138 -22.19 -16.35 9.83
CA ILE A 138 -23.30 -16.71 8.95
C ILE A 138 -23.69 -18.18 9.16
N LYS A 139 -24.96 -18.48 8.88
CA LYS A 139 -25.51 -19.84 8.85
C LYS A 139 -25.82 -20.20 7.42
N ILE A 140 -25.20 -21.28 6.94
CA ILE A 140 -25.42 -21.80 5.60
C ILE A 140 -26.30 -23.06 5.71
N ASP A 141 -27.43 -23.04 5.01
CA ASP A 141 -28.47 -24.07 5.14
C ASP A 141 -28.14 -25.38 4.37
N GLU A 142 -27.29 -25.35 3.35
CA GLU A 142 -27.01 -26.52 2.49
C GLU A 142 -26.01 -27.54 3.09
N VAL A 143 -25.27 -27.18 4.14
CA VAL A 143 -24.26 -28.07 4.76
C VAL A 143 -24.44 -28.08 6.28
N GLY A 144 -25.56 -28.65 6.74
CA GLY A 144 -25.78 -29.06 8.13
C GLY A 144 -25.29 -28.07 9.19
N THR A 145 -25.88 -26.88 9.29
CA THR A 145 -25.64 -25.90 10.38
C THR A 145 -24.18 -25.79 10.84
N MET A 146 -23.24 -25.57 9.91
CA MET A 146 -21.91 -25.13 10.27
C MET A 146 -21.93 -23.60 10.46
N ASN A 147 -21.46 -23.12 11.62
CA ASN A 147 -21.23 -21.69 11.81
C ASN A 147 -20.01 -21.31 10.98
N LEU A 148 -20.23 -20.51 9.94
CA LEU A 148 -19.17 -20.01 9.08
C LEU A 148 -18.95 -18.53 9.34
N THR A 149 -17.76 -18.05 9.07
CA THR A 149 -17.42 -16.63 9.22
C THR A 149 -17.28 -16.05 7.83
N TYR A 150 -18.12 -15.06 7.53
CA TYR A 150 -17.99 -14.19 6.38
C TYR A 150 -16.97 -13.11 6.68
N GLU A 151 -16.10 -12.81 5.72
CA GLU A 151 -15.16 -11.67 5.73
C GLU A 151 -15.08 -11.15 4.28
N GLY A 152 -15.11 -9.83 4.13
CA GLY A 152 -15.02 -9.14 2.84
C GLY A 152 -13.60 -8.90 2.39
#